data_AF-A0A3N8HXP2-F1
#
_entry.id   AF-A0A3N8HXP2-F1
#
_cell.length_a   1.000
_cell.length_b   1.000
_cell.length_c   1.000
_cell.angle_alpha   90.00
_cell.angle_beta   90.00
_cell.angle_gamma   90.00
#
_symmetry.space_group_name_H-M   'P 1'
#
loop_
_entity.id
_entity.type
_entity.pdbx_description
1 polymer ?
#
loop_
_entity_poly.entity_id
_entity_poly.type
_entity_poly.pdbx_seq_one_letter_code
_entity_poly.pdbx_strand_id
1 'polypeptide(L)'
;MTVSFTRPRMRVDAIVKRFGAARKSFYSHFESKEALVVAALERRDERWMRWFVDATLARGKSPRAQLLGMFDVLHDWFAQPDFHGCAFLNASGEIADAEDPVRVVARDARATAELLLDAVSRASTQ
;
A
#
# COMPACT_ATOMS: atom_id res chain seq x y z
N MET A 1 -14.59 -4.06 -3.88
CA MET A 1 -13.86 -5.32 -4.04
C MET A 1 -12.72 -5.40 -3.04
N THR A 2 -12.92 -6.06 -1.89
CA THR A 2 -11.84 -6.37 -0.96
C THR A 2 -10.78 -7.21 -1.67
N VAL A 3 -9.56 -6.68 -1.81
CA VAL A 3 -8.46 -7.44 -2.40
C VAL A 3 -7.97 -8.41 -1.35
N SER A 4 -8.49 -9.64 -1.39
CA SER A 4 -8.04 -10.75 -0.56
C SER A 4 -6.94 -11.49 -1.30
N PHE A 5 -5.74 -11.51 -0.74
CA PHE A 5 -4.53 -12.00 -1.40
C PHE A 5 -4.25 -13.49 -1.12
N THR A 6 -4.86 -14.07 -0.08
CA THR A 6 -4.52 -15.43 0.38
C THR A 6 -5.69 -16.38 0.61
N ARG A 7 -6.95 -16.01 0.31
CA ARG A 7 -8.02 -17.03 0.18
C ARG A 7 -7.60 -18.10 -0.85
N PRO A 8 -7.98 -19.38 -0.67
CA PRO A 8 -7.50 -20.53 -1.47
C PRO A 8 -7.88 -20.50 -2.97
N ARG A 9 -8.43 -19.39 -3.50
CA ARG A 9 -8.86 -19.23 -4.88
C ARG A 9 -7.82 -18.60 -5.82
N MET A 10 -6.77 -17.94 -5.31
CA MET A 10 -5.82 -17.25 -6.18
C MET A 10 -4.62 -18.13 -6.55
N ARG A 11 -4.84 -19.09 -7.44
CA ARG A 11 -3.75 -19.86 -8.07
C ARG A 11 -3.15 -19.02 -9.21
N VAL A 12 -1.87 -19.25 -9.54
CA VAL A 12 -1.23 -18.63 -10.72
C VAL A 12 -2.10 -18.81 -11.97
N ASP A 13 -2.73 -19.97 -12.13
CA ASP A 13 -3.66 -20.25 -13.24
C ASP A 13 -4.87 -19.30 -13.30
N ALA A 14 -5.43 -18.94 -12.14
CA ALA A 14 -6.54 -18.00 -12.07
C ALA A 14 -6.09 -16.58 -12.42
N ILE A 15 -4.89 -16.19 -11.98
CA ILE A 15 -4.28 -14.89 -12.28
C ILE A 15 -4.06 -14.77 -13.79
N VAL A 16 -3.31 -15.70 -14.39
CA VAL A 16 -2.99 -15.62 -15.82
C VAL A 16 -4.24 -15.68 -16.70
N LYS A 17 -5.24 -16.50 -16.33
CA LYS A 17 -6.55 -16.54 -17.00
C LYS A 17 -7.29 -15.21 -16.90
N ARG A 18 -7.29 -14.56 -15.73
CA ARG A 18 -7.98 -13.27 -15.52
C ARG A 18 -7.36 -12.14 -16.35
N PHE A 19 -6.03 -12.17 -16.54
CA PHE A 19 -5.30 -11.13 -17.25
C PHE A 19 -4.98 -11.47 -18.72
N GLY A 20 -5.42 -12.63 -19.22
CA GLY A 20 -5.11 -13.10 -20.58
C GLY A 20 -3.62 -13.35 -20.81
N ALA A 21 -2.85 -13.57 -19.75
CA ALA A 21 -1.41 -13.82 -19.82
C ALA A 21 -1.11 -15.31 -20.02
N ALA A 22 0.05 -15.63 -20.59
CA ALA A 22 0.56 -16.99 -20.58
C ALA A 22 1.26 -17.30 -19.24
N ARG A 23 1.18 -18.56 -18.79
CA ARG A 23 1.90 -19.01 -17.58
C ARG A 23 3.41 -18.77 -17.69
N LYS A 24 4.00 -19.00 -18.88
CA LYS A 24 5.41 -18.70 -19.14
C LYS A 24 5.74 -17.22 -18.94
N SER A 25 4.86 -16.32 -19.36
CA SER A 25 5.02 -14.86 -19.16
C SER A 25 4.90 -14.46 -17.69
N PHE A 26 4.06 -15.14 -16.89
CA PHE A 26 4.04 -14.90 -15.45
C PHE A 26 5.41 -15.22 -14.82
N TYR A 27 5.92 -16.42 -15.08
CA TYR A 27 7.17 -16.88 -14.49
C TYR A 27 8.42 -16.19 -15.07
N SER A 28 8.32 -15.48 -16.19
CA SER A 28 9.41 -14.61 -16.66
C SER A 28 9.53 -13.32 -15.87
N HIS A 29 8.50 -12.94 -15.10
CA HIS A 29 8.49 -11.71 -14.29
C HIS A 29 8.49 -12.00 -12.79
N PHE A 30 7.91 -13.11 -12.35
CA PHE A 30 7.75 -13.44 -10.93
C PHE A 30 8.09 -14.90 -10.67
N GLU A 31 8.97 -15.13 -9.69
CA GLU A 31 9.39 -16.47 -9.28
C GLU A 31 8.26 -17.25 -8.59
N SER A 32 7.35 -16.54 -7.93
CA SER A 32 6.20 -17.11 -7.22
C SER A 32 4.99 -16.16 -7.23
N LYS A 33 3.85 -16.65 -6.74
CA LYS A 33 2.65 -15.82 -6.52
C LYS A 33 2.92 -14.80 -5.42
N GLU A 34 3.63 -15.20 -4.37
CA GLU A 34 4.03 -14.38 -3.24
C GLU A 34 4.91 -13.22 -3.72
N ALA A 35 5.86 -13.48 -4.63
CA ALA A 35 6.69 -12.45 -5.25
C ALA A 35 5.85 -11.42 -6.04
N LEU A 36 4.81 -11.85 -6.76
CA LEU A 36 3.86 -10.93 -7.39
C LEU A 36 3.12 -10.09 -6.34
N VAL A 37 2.65 -10.70 -5.25
CA VAL A 37 1.90 -9.99 -4.19
C VAL A 37 2.78 -8.93 -3.53
N VAL A 38 4.03 -9.27 -3.20
CA VAL A 38 5.03 -8.33 -2.68
C VAL A 38 5.20 -7.15 -3.63
N ALA A 39 5.52 -7.40 -4.90
CA ALA A 39 5.71 -6.34 -5.89
C ALA A 39 4.44 -5.48 -6.09
N ALA A 40 3.25 -6.09 -5.99
CA ALA A 40 1.99 -5.37 -6.08
C ALA A 40 1.74 -4.47 -4.86
N LEU A 41 2.12 -4.91 -3.66
CA LEU A 41 2.02 -4.13 -2.43
C LEU A 41 2.99 -2.96 -2.43
N GLU A 42 4.27 -3.18 -2.78
CA GLU A 42 5.30 -2.13 -2.90
C GLU A 42 4.85 -1.05 -3.89
N ARG A 43 4.43 -1.47 -5.10
CA ARG A 43 3.97 -0.53 -6.13
C ARG A 43 2.69 0.21 -5.72
N ARG A 44 1.84 -0.39 -4.89
CA ARG A 44 0.64 0.27 -4.36
C ARG A 44 1.01 1.32 -3.31
N ASP A 45 1.94 1.00 -2.42
CA ASP A 45 2.43 1.91 -1.38
C ASP A 45 3.07 3.15 -1.97
N GLU A 46 3.99 2.98 -2.91
CA GLU A 46 4.62 4.10 -3.61
C GLU A 46 3.59 5.06 -4.23
N ARG A 47 2.55 4.52 -4.88
CA ARG A 47 1.49 5.33 -5.49
C ARG A 47 0.66 6.05 -4.43
N TRP A 48 0.26 5.32 -3.39
CA TRP A 48 -0.53 5.87 -2.30
C TRP A 48 0.24 6.99 -1.60
N MET A 49 1.54 6.80 -1.37
CA MET A 49 2.37 7.78 -0.68
C MET A 49 2.66 9.04 -1.46
N ARG A 50 2.97 8.93 -2.75
CA ARG A 50 3.08 10.11 -3.60
C ARG A 50 1.80 10.93 -3.55
N TRP A 51 0.65 10.27 -3.76
CA TRP A 51 -0.65 10.93 -3.69
C TRP A 51 -0.92 11.56 -2.32
N PHE A 52 -0.63 10.84 -1.23
CA PHE A 52 -0.90 11.30 0.13
C PHE A 52 -0.08 12.53 0.50
N VAL A 53 1.21 12.53 0.17
CA VAL A 53 2.11 13.67 0.39
C VAL A 53 1.65 14.86 -0.44
N ASP A 54 1.42 14.67 -1.74
CA ASP A 54 1.00 15.76 -2.64
C ASP A 54 -0.32 16.39 -2.18
N ALA A 55 -1.31 15.55 -1.83
CA ALA A 55 -2.61 16.00 -1.33
C ALA A 55 -2.49 16.73 0.02
N THR A 56 -1.61 16.27 0.90
CA THR A 56 -1.35 16.90 2.21
C THR A 56 -0.69 18.28 2.03
N LEU A 57 0.34 18.37 1.19
CA LEU A 57 1.03 19.62 0.89
C LEU A 57 0.10 20.64 0.24
N ALA A 58 -0.91 20.19 -0.51
CA ALA A 58 -1.91 21.06 -1.14
C ALA A 58 -2.92 21.69 -0.16
N ARG A 59 -3.03 21.20 1.10
CA ARG A 59 -4.00 21.72 2.09
C ARG A 59 -3.60 23.06 2.71
N GLY A 60 -2.36 23.49 2.56
CA GLY A 60 -1.93 24.77 3.10
C GLY A 60 -0.50 25.14 2.77
N LYS A 61 -0.16 26.40 3.01
CA LYS A 61 1.18 26.95 2.74
C LYS A 61 2.10 26.92 3.96
N SER A 62 1.57 26.65 5.16
CA SER A 62 2.37 26.56 6.38
C SER A 62 2.50 25.11 6.84
N PRO A 63 3.63 24.76 7.47
CA PRO A 63 3.83 23.52 8.23
C PRO A 63 2.62 23.01 8.99
N ARG A 64 2.05 23.88 9.83
CA ARG A 64 0.93 23.57 10.71
C ARG A 64 -0.34 23.26 9.92
N ALA A 65 -0.60 24.01 8.85
CA ALA A 65 -1.78 23.78 8.01
C ALA A 65 -1.67 22.45 7.24
N GLN A 66 -0.48 22.09 6.77
CA GLN A 66 -0.23 20.80 6.10
C GLN A 66 -0.40 19.63 7.08
N LEU A 67 0.16 19.73 8.29
CA LEU A 67 -0.01 18.71 9.33
C LEU A 67 -1.47 18.46 9.68
N LEU A 68 -2.26 19.53 9.86
CA LEU A 68 -3.70 19.38 10.15
C LEU A 68 -4.46 18.87 8.92
N GLY A 69 -4.15 19.40 7.73
CA GLY A 69 -4.79 19.01 6.48
C GLY A 69 -4.54 17.55 6.09
N MET A 70 -3.49 16.93 6.61
CA MET A 70 -3.25 15.48 6.48
C MET A 70 -4.44 14.65 6.97
N PHE A 71 -5.07 15.06 8.09
CA PHE A 71 -6.24 14.37 8.63
C PHE A 71 -7.46 14.51 7.74
N ASP A 72 -7.62 15.67 7.07
CA ASP A 72 -8.69 15.87 6.08
C ASP A 72 -8.47 14.99 4.84
N VAL A 73 -7.22 14.86 4.37
CA VAL A 73 -6.87 13.95 3.26
C VAL A 73 -7.18 12.49 3.63
N LEU A 74 -6.86 12.07 4.86
CA LEU A 74 -7.23 10.74 5.34
C LEU A 74 -8.74 10.57 5.45
N HIS A 75 -9.45 11.58 5.95
CA HIS A 75 -10.91 11.57 6.02
C HIS A 75 -11.54 11.38 4.64
N ASP A 76 -11.11 12.17 3.66
CA ASP A 76 -11.60 12.08 2.27
C ASP A 76 -11.32 10.69 1.69
N TRP A 77 -10.14 10.11 1.97
CA TRP A 77 -9.80 8.76 1.54
C TRP A 77 -10.70 7.70 2.17
N PHE A 78 -10.96 7.78 3.48
CA PHE A 78 -11.84 6.85 4.18
C PHE A 78 -13.30 6.94 3.70
N ALA A 79 -13.72 8.11 3.22
CA ALA A 79 -15.06 8.33 2.69
C ALA A 79 -15.25 7.83 1.24
N GLN A 80 -14.19 7.38 0.56
CA GLN A 80 -14.31 6.90 -0.82
C GLN A 80 -15.15 5.61 -0.91
N PRO A 81 -16.07 5.49 -1.89
CA PRO A 81 -16.90 4.28 -2.05
C PRO A 81 -16.10 2.98 -2.29
N ASP A 82 -14.87 3.10 -2.81
CA ASP A 82 -13.93 2.02 -3.07
C ASP A 82 -12.86 1.87 -1.97
N PHE A 83 -13.04 2.54 -0.83
CA PHE A 83 -12.19 2.35 0.34
C PHE A 83 -12.32 0.91 0.87
N HIS A 84 -11.19 0.21 0.91
CA HIS A 84 -11.10 -1.17 1.38
C HIS A 84 -10.08 -1.34 2.50
N GLY A 85 -9.77 -0.28 3.25
CA GLY A 85 -8.74 -0.30 4.27
C GLY A 85 -7.32 -0.27 3.72
N CYS A 86 -6.35 -0.31 4.63
CA CYS A 86 -4.94 -0.36 4.31
C CYS A 86 -4.58 -1.71 3.68
N ALA A 87 -3.90 -1.67 2.54
CA ALA A 87 -3.43 -2.86 1.83
C ALA A 87 -2.62 -3.81 2.71
N PHE A 88 -1.72 -3.21 3.50
CA PHE A 88 -0.77 -3.92 4.34
C PHE A 88 -1.42 -4.52 5.58
N LEU A 89 -2.29 -3.78 6.26
CA LEU A 89 -3.04 -4.33 7.39
C LEU A 89 -3.91 -5.50 6.96
N ASN A 90 -4.58 -5.39 5.81
CA ASN A 90 -5.35 -6.48 5.25
C ASN A 90 -4.45 -7.67 4.91
N ALA A 91 -3.35 -7.46 4.19
CA ALA A 91 -2.42 -8.53 3.81
C ALA A 91 -1.84 -9.26 5.05
N SER A 92 -1.40 -8.51 6.07
CA SER A 92 -0.93 -9.05 7.34
C SER A 92 -1.98 -9.85 8.10
N GLY A 93 -3.25 -9.41 8.05
CA GLY A 93 -4.36 -10.08 8.72
C GLY A 93 -4.73 -11.43 8.10
N GLU A 94 -4.32 -11.69 6.85
CA GLU A 94 -4.62 -12.95 6.19
C GLU A 94 -3.48 -13.99 6.29
N ILE A 95 -2.30 -13.62 6.78
CA ILE A 95 -1.11 -14.47 6.84
C ILE A 95 -0.72 -14.76 8.28
N ALA A 96 -0.78 -16.04 8.65
CA ALA A 96 -0.45 -16.49 10.00
C ALA A 96 1.08 -16.55 10.24
N ASP A 97 1.86 -16.93 9.22
CA ASP A 97 3.32 -17.04 9.34
C ASP A 97 3.96 -15.66 9.44
N ALA A 98 4.77 -15.46 10.48
CA ALA A 98 5.42 -14.19 10.74
C ALA A 98 6.48 -13.81 9.72
N GLU A 99 7.12 -14.82 9.13
CA GLU A 99 8.28 -14.70 8.23
C GLU A 99 7.90 -14.79 6.75
N ASP A 100 6.59 -14.88 6.44
CA ASP A 100 6.12 -14.80 5.06
C ASP A 100 6.53 -13.46 4.43
N PRO A 101 7.12 -13.47 3.22
CA PRO A 101 7.58 -12.25 2.54
C PRO A 101 6.52 -11.14 2.46
N VAL A 102 5.24 -11.49 2.29
CA VAL A 102 4.14 -10.52 2.23
C VAL A 102 3.93 -9.84 3.59
N ARG A 103 4.07 -10.58 4.69
CA ARG A 103 3.94 -10.04 6.05
C ARG A 103 5.15 -9.21 6.47
N VAL A 104 6.35 -9.61 6.04
CA VAL A 104 7.58 -8.82 6.20
C VAL A 104 7.42 -7.45 5.55
N VAL A 105 7.03 -7.41 4.28
CA VAL A 105 6.81 -6.14 3.56
C VAL A 105 5.69 -5.30 4.18
N ALA A 106 4.63 -5.94 4.66
CA ALA A 106 3.55 -5.24 5.34
C ALA A 106 3.92 -4.65 6.71
N ARG A 107 4.90 -5.24 7.40
CA ARG A 107 5.49 -4.67 8.62
C ARG A 107 6.41 -3.49 8.29
N ASP A 108 7.18 -3.60 7.22
CA ASP A 108 8.25 -2.65 6.89
C ASP A 108 7.73 -1.39 6.17
N ALA A 109 6.45 -1.36 5.78
CA ALA A 109 5.71 -0.15 5.40
C ALA A 109 5.74 0.99 6.46
N ARG A 110 6.32 0.72 7.64
CA ARG A 110 6.66 1.68 8.69
C ARG A 110 7.56 2.84 8.21
N ALA A 111 8.46 2.63 7.25
CA ALA A 111 9.36 3.67 6.72
C ALA A 111 8.60 4.92 6.24
N THR A 112 7.36 4.71 5.82
CA THR A 112 6.43 5.73 5.36
C THR A 112 5.94 6.66 6.47
N ALA A 113 5.68 6.13 7.67
CA ALA A 113 5.33 6.94 8.83
C ALA A 113 6.52 7.80 9.28
N GLU A 114 7.74 7.31 9.11
CA GLU A 114 8.97 8.01 9.45
C GLU A 114 9.21 9.21 8.53
N LEU A 115 8.92 9.09 7.22
CA LEU A 115 8.98 10.22 6.28
C LEU A 115 8.00 11.34 6.62
N LEU A 116 6.78 10.99 7.07
CA LEU A 116 5.81 11.97 7.56
C LEU A 116 6.28 12.62 8.85
N LEU A 117 6.79 11.85 9.81
CA LEU A 117 7.37 12.37 11.05
C LEU A 117 8.56 13.31 10.79
N ASP A 118 9.42 12.99 9.83
CA ASP A 118 10.57 13.82 9.44
C ASP A 118 10.12 15.11 8.71
N ALA A 119 9.15 15.01 7.80
CA ALA A 119 8.53 16.17 7.17
C ALA A 119 7.90 17.10 8.23
N VAL A 120 7.16 16.53 9.20
CA VAL A 120 6.51 17.29 10.29
C VAL A 120 7.53 17.91 11.24
N SER A 121 8.59 17.19 11.60
CA SER A 121 9.63 17.66 12.51
C SER A 121 10.40 18.86 11.94
N ARG A 122 10.70 18.82 10.63
CA ARG A 122 11.29 19.96 9.91
C ARG A 122 10.35 21.16 9.87
N ALA A 123 9.06 20.89 9.76
CA ALA A 123 8.03 21.91 9.67
C ALA A 123 7.73 22.59 11.03
N SER A 124 7.94 21.89 12.16
CA SER A 124 7.80 22.45 13.52
C SER A 124 9.02 23.23 14.03
N THR A 125 10.13 23.22 13.29
CA THR A 125 11.37 23.94 13.66
C THR A 125 11.48 25.32 12.99
N GLN A 126 10.53 25.67 12.12
CA GLN A 126 10.33 27.03 11.55
C GLN A 126 9.11 27.70 12.16
#